data_AF-A0A1V4SG40-F1
#
_entry.id   AF-A0A1V4SG40-F1
#
_cell.length_a   1.000
_cell.length_b   1.000
_cell.length_c   1.000
_cell.angle_alpha   90.00
_cell.angle_beta   90.00
_cell.angle_gamma   90.00
#
_symmetry.space_group_name_H-M   'P 1'
#
loop_
_entity.id
_entity.type
_entity.pdbx_description
1 polymer ?
#
loop_
_entity_poly.entity_id
_entity_poly.type
_entity_poly.pdbx_seq_one_letter_code
_entity_poly.pdbx_strand_id
1 'polypeptide(L)'
;MLNIRYADTVGVLTPSRAFQAISEIRSHADIPLGIHAHNDLGMAVANSLEAARAGADYIDTTLMGIGERAGNCDIGQFILATEQLYDIRPNRRDVGLLQEKGREIVFGKQQ
;
A
#
# COMPACT_ATOMS: atom_id res chain seq x y z
N MET A 1 11.33 0.27 -19.90
CA MET A 1 10.06 -0.47 -19.85
C MET A 1 9.03 0.45 -19.21
N LEU A 2 7.84 0.60 -19.80
CA LEU A 2 6.79 1.48 -19.29
C LEU A 2 6.11 0.82 -18.07
N ASN A 3 5.85 1.59 -17.01
CA ASN A 3 5.01 1.16 -15.88
C ASN A 3 3.85 2.16 -15.71
N ILE A 4 2.72 1.68 -15.19
CA ILE A 4 1.55 2.51 -14.90
C ILE A 4 1.22 2.42 -13.41
N ARG A 5 0.74 3.53 -12.85
CA ARG A 5 0.22 3.58 -11.48
C ARG A 5 -1.19 4.12 -11.47
N TYR A 6 -2.11 3.37 -10.86
CA TYR A 6 -3.43 3.86 -10.53
C TYR A 6 -3.36 4.61 -9.19
N ALA A 7 -3.74 5.89 -9.18
CA ALA A 7 -3.62 6.74 -8.00
C ALA A 7 -5.00 7.15 -7.47
N ASP A 8 -5.27 6.85 -6.20
CA ASP A 8 -6.38 7.42 -5.43
C ASP A 8 -5.92 8.72 -4.77
N THR A 9 -5.76 9.76 -5.58
CA THR A 9 -5.15 11.04 -5.16
C THR A 9 -5.88 11.72 -4.01
N VAL A 10 -7.21 11.54 -3.94
CA VAL A 10 -8.08 12.21 -2.96
C VAL A 10 -8.56 11.28 -1.84
N GLY A 11 -8.14 10.01 -1.85
CA GLY A 11 -8.43 9.05 -0.79
C GLY A 11 -9.90 8.60 -0.70
N VAL A 12 -10.62 8.55 -1.83
CA VAL A 12 -12.06 8.21 -1.89
C VAL A 12 -12.33 6.82 -2.46
N LEU A 13 -11.30 6.07 -2.82
CA LEU A 13 -11.44 4.72 -3.33
C LEU A 13 -11.98 3.79 -2.24
N THR A 14 -12.85 2.87 -2.63
CA THR A 14 -13.32 1.78 -1.75
C THR A 14 -12.66 0.46 -2.17
N PRO A 15 -12.56 -0.54 -1.28
CA PRO A 15 -11.83 -1.78 -1.60
C PRO A 15 -12.40 -2.51 -2.82
N SER A 16 -13.72 -2.56 -2.96
CA SER A 16 -14.38 -3.15 -4.13
C SER A 16 -14.06 -2.42 -5.44
N ARG A 17 -14.00 -1.08 -5.40
CA ARG A 17 -13.63 -0.26 -6.56
C ARG A 17 -12.15 -0.40 -6.90
N ALA A 18 -11.28 -0.55 -5.90
CA ALA A 18 -9.86 -0.82 -6.10
C ALA A 18 -9.66 -2.14 -6.84
N PHE A 19 -10.31 -3.21 -6.39
CA PHE A 19 -10.27 -4.52 -7.06
C PHE A 19 -10.73 -4.42 -8.52
N GLN A 20 -11.89 -3.79 -8.74
CA GLN A 20 -12.49 -3.65 -10.06
C GLN A 20 -11.58 -2.88 -11.02
N ALA A 21 -11.09 -1.71 -10.61
CA ALA A 21 -10.25 -0.86 -11.46
C ALA A 21 -8.96 -1.57 -11.87
N ILE A 22 -8.29 -2.23 -10.92
CA ILE A 22 -7.03 -2.96 -11.20
C ILE A 22 -7.30 -4.18 -12.10
N SER A 23 -8.36 -4.94 -11.83
CA SER A 23 -8.74 -6.11 -12.65
C SER A 23 -9.04 -5.69 -14.09
N GLU A 24 -9.73 -4.57 -14.27
CA GLU A 24 -10.06 -4.01 -15.59
C GLU A 24 -8.80 -3.57 -16.33
N ILE A 25 -7.86 -2.87 -15.69
CA ILE A 25 -6.59 -2.51 -16.34
C ILE A 25 -5.79 -3.76 -16.71
N ARG A 26 -5.75 -4.75 -15.82
CA ARG A 26 -5.02 -6.02 -16.01
C ARG A 26 -5.57 -6.85 -17.16
N SER A 27 -6.88 -6.83 -17.40
CA SER A 27 -7.48 -7.57 -18.51
C SER A 27 -7.16 -6.97 -19.89
N HIS A 28 -6.76 -5.70 -19.96
CA HIS A 28 -6.48 -5.01 -21.22
C HIS A 28 -4.99 -4.88 -21.54
N ALA A 29 -4.10 -4.97 -20.55
CA ALA A 29 -2.67 -4.77 -20.76
C ALA A 29 -1.81 -5.60 -19.80
N ASP A 30 -0.89 -6.37 -20.38
CA ASP A 30 0.20 -7.03 -19.66
C ASP A 30 1.40 -6.08 -19.52
N ILE A 31 1.24 -5.11 -18.64
CA ILE A 31 2.25 -4.09 -18.31
C ILE A 31 2.45 -4.03 -16.81
N PRO A 32 3.65 -3.71 -16.30
CA PRO A 32 3.83 -3.56 -14.86
C PRO A 32 2.90 -2.48 -14.28
N LEU A 33 2.02 -2.88 -13.36
CA LEU A 33 0.95 -2.05 -12.80
C LEU A 33 1.09 -1.90 -11.29
N GLY A 34 0.99 -0.66 -10.81
CA GLY A 34 0.96 -0.38 -9.39
C GLY A 34 -0.27 0.38 -8.93
N ILE A 35 -0.43 0.45 -7.61
CA ILE A 35 -1.45 1.24 -6.90
C ILE A 35 -0.78 2.23 -5.95
N HIS A 36 -1.34 3.44 -5.86
CA HIS A 36 -1.00 4.46 -4.87
C HIS A 36 -2.28 4.94 -4.18
N ALA A 37 -2.49 4.52 -2.93
CA ALA A 37 -3.72 4.80 -2.20
C ALA A 37 -3.48 5.79 -1.05
N HIS A 38 -4.24 6.89 -1.06
CA HIS A 38 -4.32 7.81 0.08
C HIS A 38 -5.35 7.34 1.11
N ASN A 39 -5.22 7.83 2.34
CA ASN A 39 -5.91 7.32 3.51
C ASN A 39 -7.00 8.27 4.06
N ASP A 40 -7.52 9.19 3.24
CA ASP A 40 -8.51 10.21 3.68
C ASP A 40 -9.76 9.60 4.32
N LEU A 41 -10.19 8.42 3.87
CA LEU A 41 -11.29 7.65 4.46
C LEU A 41 -10.84 6.46 5.33
N GLY A 42 -9.56 6.37 5.68
CA GLY A 42 -9.01 5.27 6.49
C GLY A 42 -8.92 3.92 5.77
N MET A 43 -9.02 3.91 4.42
CA MET A 43 -9.11 2.69 3.62
C MET A 43 -7.85 2.36 2.81
N ALA A 44 -6.75 3.11 2.94
CA ALA A 44 -5.58 2.94 2.06
C ALA A 44 -5.03 1.52 2.09
N VAL A 45 -4.90 0.91 3.27
CA VAL A 45 -4.43 -0.48 3.42
C VAL A 45 -5.40 -1.47 2.76
N ALA A 46 -6.70 -1.33 3.00
CA ALA A 46 -7.71 -2.22 2.42
C ALA A 46 -7.74 -2.11 0.88
N ASN A 47 -7.66 -0.90 0.35
CA ASN A 47 -7.60 -0.63 -1.09
C ASN A 47 -6.35 -1.25 -1.72
N SER A 48 -5.19 -1.10 -1.09
CA SER A 48 -3.92 -1.70 -1.54
C SER A 48 -3.95 -3.23 -1.52
N LEU A 49 -4.59 -3.85 -0.51
CA LEU A 49 -4.74 -5.31 -0.45
C LEU A 49 -5.61 -5.84 -1.58
N GLU A 50 -6.75 -5.19 -1.84
CA GLU A 50 -7.64 -5.58 -2.92
C GLU A 50 -7.02 -5.32 -4.31
N ALA A 51 -6.23 -4.27 -4.46
CA ALA A 51 -5.42 -4.05 -5.66
C ALA A 51 -4.38 -5.16 -5.87
N ALA A 52 -3.69 -5.59 -4.81
CA ALA A 52 -2.75 -6.72 -4.88
C ALA A 52 -3.47 -8.01 -5.33
N ARG A 53 -4.65 -8.30 -4.76
CA ARG A 53 -5.46 -9.47 -5.18
C ARG A 53 -5.93 -9.39 -6.61
N ALA A 54 -6.21 -8.19 -7.12
CA ALA A 54 -6.63 -7.96 -8.50
C ALA A 54 -5.47 -8.06 -9.51
N GLY A 55 -4.23 -8.26 -9.05
CA GLY A 55 -3.06 -8.45 -9.90
C GLY A 55 -2.20 -7.20 -10.10
N ALA A 56 -2.23 -6.25 -9.17
CA ALA A 56 -1.20 -5.19 -9.13
C ALA A 56 0.17 -5.80 -8.78
N ASP A 57 1.19 -5.44 -9.55
CA ASP A 57 2.59 -5.87 -9.38
C ASP A 57 3.30 -5.06 -8.28
N TYR A 58 2.90 -3.80 -8.08
CA TYR A 58 3.52 -2.89 -7.13
C TYR A 58 2.50 -2.21 -6.21
N ILE A 59 2.82 -2.16 -4.92
CA ILE A 59 2.03 -1.46 -3.91
C ILE A 59 2.86 -0.32 -3.35
N ASP A 60 2.47 0.93 -3.63
CA ASP A 60 3.12 2.08 -3.01
C ASP A 60 2.67 2.16 -1.55
N THR A 61 3.64 2.24 -0.66
CA THR A 61 3.43 2.35 0.79
C THR A 61 4.40 3.35 1.39
N THR A 62 4.13 3.80 2.61
CA THR A 62 5.03 4.63 3.38
C THR A 62 5.23 4.08 4.79
N LEU A 63 6.34 4.47 5.42
CA LEU A 63 6.58 4.15 6.82
C LEU A 63 5.54 4.86 7.67
N MET A 64 4.84 4.10 8.52
CA MET A 64 3.80 4.59 9.41
C MET A 64 2.60 5.26 8.68
N GLY A 65 2.45 5.03 7.37
CA GLY A 65 1.41 5.65 6.56
C GLY A 65 1.59 7.15 6.36
N ILE A 66 2.76 7.73 6.69
CA ILE A 66 2.99 9.17 6.57
C ILE A 66 2.91 9.61 5.10
N GLY A 67 2.27 10.75 4.86
CA GLY A 67 2.08 11.34 3.54
C GLY A 67 1.21 12.59 3.63
N GLU A 68 0.77 13.10 2.49
CA GLU A 68 -0.17 14.23 2.42
C GLU A 68 -1.48 13.94 3.18
N ARG A 69 -2.00 14.96 3.87
CA ARG A 69 -3.31 14.93 4.57
C ARG A 69 -3.40 13.80 5.61
N ALA A 70 -4.30 12.84 5.39
CA ALA A 70 -4.49 11.67 6.24
C ALA A 70 -3.45 10.55 5.99
N GLY A 71 -2.54 10.77 5.04
CA GLY A 71 -1.45 9.85 4.74
C GLY A 71 -1.76 8.86 3.62
N ASN A 72 -0.95 7.81 3.56
CA ASN A 72 -0.92 6.78 2.52
C ASN A 72 -1.09 5.38 3.14
N CYS A 73 -0.99 4.36 2.31
CA CYS A 73 -0.92 2.97 2.78
C CYS A 73 0.30 2.73 3.68
N ASP A 74 0.05 2.35 4.94
CA ASP A 74 1.09 1.98 5.90
C ASP A 74 1.69 0.62 5.55
N ILE A 75 3.01 0.58 5.31
CA ILE A 75 3.73 -0.65 4.93
C ILE A 75 3.65 -1.74 6.02
N GLY A 76 3.69 -1.37 7.29
CA GLY A 76 3.60 -2.28 8.42
C GLY A 76 2.25 -2.97 8.51
N GLN A 77 1.18 -2.17 8.45
CA GLN A 77 -0.18 -2.67 8.47
C GLN A 77 -0.49 -3.50 7.23
N PHE A 78 -0.01 -3.07 6.06
CA PHE A 78 -0.14 -3.84 4.83
C PHE A 78 0.54 -5.22 4.94
N ILE A 79 1.79 -5.28 5.40
CA ILE A 79 2.53 -6.53 5.56
C ILE A 79 1.87 -7.43 6.61
N LEU A 80 1.47 -6.88 7.75
CA LEU A 80 0.75 -7.64 8.77
C LEU A 80 -0.57 -8.22 8.23
N ALA A 81 -1.32 -7.44 7.46
CA ALA A 81 -2.58 -7.89 6.87
C ALA A 81 -2.37 -8.97 5.80
N THR A 82 -1.38 -8.83 4.93
CA THR A 82 -1.06 -9.86 3.92
C THR A 82 -0.66 -11.19 4.56
N GLU A 83 0.06 -11.14 5.68
CA GLU A 83 0.40 -12.34 6.45
C GLU A 83 -0.81 -13.04 7.07
N GLN A 84 -1.80 -12.28 7.56
CA GLN A 84 -3.00 -12.84 8.18
C GLN A 84 -4.02 -13.32 7.14
N LEU A 85 -4.10 -12.65 5.99
CA LEU A 85 -5.17 -12.85 5.02
C LEU A 85 -4.77 -13.66 3.79
N TYR A 86 -3.49 -13.63 3.36
CA TYR A 86 -3.08 -14.13 2.04
C TYR A 86 -1.90 -15.11 2.05
N ASP A 87 -1.43 -15.56 3.23
CA ASP A 87 -0.22 -16.42 3.41
C ASP A 87 1.03 -15.92 2.66
N ILE A 88 1.05 -14.62 2.35
CA ILE A 88 2.22 -13.94 1.82
C ILE A 88 3.06 -13.52 3.03
N ARG A 89 4.33 -13.92 3.04
CA ARG A 89 5.26 -13.71 4.18
C ARG A 89 6.44 -12.84 3.75
N PRO A 90 6.34 -11.51 3.78
CA PRO A 90 7.48 -10.63 3.58
C PRO A 90 8.52 -10.82 4.69
N ASN A 91 9.78 -10.41 4.46
CA ASN A 91 10.80 -10.46 5.50
C ASN A 91 10.49 -9.46 6.62
N ARG A 92 9.97 -9.95 7.75
CA ARG A 92 9.56 -9.14 8.91
C ARG A 92 10.71 -8.36 9.54
N ARG A 93 11.94 -8.88 9.50
CA ARG A 93 13.10 -8.24 10.15
C ARG A 93 13.40 -6.89 9.51
N ASP A 94 13.38 -6.83 8.19
CA ASP A 94 13.73 -5.61 7.46
C ASP A 94 12.69 -4.52 7.68
N VAL A 95 11.39 -4.89 7.69
CA VAL A 95 10.28 -3.96 7.92
C VAL A 95 10.29 -3.42 9.35
N GLY A 96 10.49 -4.29 10.35
CA GLY A 96 10.57 -3.88 11.76
C GLY A 96 11.71 -2.90 12.01
N LEU A 97 12.91 -3.20 11.48
CA LEU A 97 14.07 -2.32 11.58
C LEU A 97 13.83 -0.97 10.90
N LEU A 98 13.18 -0.95 9.73
CA LEU A 98 12.85 0.29 9.03
C LEU A 98 11.82 1.12 9.80
N GLN A 99 10.84 0.49 10.45
CA GLN A 99 9.88 1.19 11.28
C GLN A 99 10.50 1.78 12.54
N GLU A 100 11.42 1.06 13.18
CA GLU A 100 12.14 1.54 14.36
C GLU A 100 13.00 2.75 14.01
N LYS A 101 13.83 2.64 12.97
CA LYS A 101 14.63 3.77 12.46
C LYS A 101 13.74 4.91 11.99
N GLY A 102 12.62 4.62 11.33
CA GLY A 102 11.66 5.63 10.90
C GLY A 102 11.08 6.42 12.07
N ARG A 103 10.73 5.74 13.17
CA ARG A 103 10.28 6.42 14.41
C ARG A 103 11.36 7.30 15.00
N GLU A 104 12.60 6.82 15.06
CA GLU A 104 13.73 7.60 15.56
C GLU A 104 13.94 8.89 14.73
N ILE A 105 13.83 8.79 13.41
CA ILE A 105 14.00 9.95 12.50
C ILE A 105 12.85 10.96 12.68
N VAL A 106 11.61 10.48 12.75
CA VAL A 106 10.42 11.36 12.78
C VAL A 106 10.19 11.98 14.16
N PHE A 107 10.41 11.22 15.24
CA PHE A 107 10.08 11.63 16.60
C PHE A 107 11.31 11.88 17.49
N GLY A 108 12.52 11.63 16.98
CA GLY A 108 13.77 11.67 17.75
C GLY A 108 14.03 10.38 18.52
N LYS A 109 15.27 10.22 19.03
CA LYS A 109 15.58 9.15 20.00
C LYS A 109 14.77 9.36 21.27
N GLN A 110 13.92 8.40 21.61
CA GLN A 110 13.40 8.30 22.98
C GLN A 110 14.55 7.85 23.88
N GLN A 111 14.87 8.65 24.90
CA GLN A 111 15.90 8.37 25.90
C GLN A 111 15.60 7.11 26.69
#